data_AF-A0A2W4NLM8-F1
#
_entry.id   AF-A0A2W4NLM8-F1
#
_cell.length_a   1.000
_cell.length_b   1.000
_cell.length_c   1.000
_cell.angle_alpha   90.00
_cell.angle_beta   90.00
_cell.angle_gamma   90.00
#
_symmetry.space_group_name_H-M   'P 1'
#
loop_
_entity.id
_entity.type
_entity.pdbx_description
1 polymer ?
#
loop_
_entity_poly.entity_id
_entity_poly.type
_entity_poly.pdbx_seq_one_letter_code
_entity_poly.pdbx_strand_id
1 'polypeptide(L)'
;MLRDKPFRAPPNPDGLRKAGGPQGALVPRAAATTLDPLGFLVGPVAVHIAETARRTELRSLDGFVDRRARVVKSATSELAWDHGQGLVRLVTARAEGAAGFLARQSPITLGVATLETRLDYGAFLLVSLDGEPLSRSRRMLLQVMSEAQNTGFATVSAGRVKRIKDVGGPPIAVRKLGGVLSLRRPDADGLRATALDENGYPVRTSHTLERGLPLLPTTLYYVIAAD
;
A
#
# COMPACT_ATOMS: atom_id res chain seq x y z
N MET A 1 23.82 20.17 20.49
CA MET A 1 22.75 20.76 19.64
C MET A 1 23.29 20.92 18.23
N LEU A 2 22.76 20.20 17.24
CA LEU A 2 23.21 20.28 15.83
C LEU A 2 22.79 21.64 15.26
N ARG A 3 23.75 22.51 14.94
CA ARG A 3 23.51 23.90 14.51
C ARG A 3 23.16 24.06 13.02
N ASP A 4 23.15 22.99 12.23
CA ASP A 4 22.98 23.07 10.77
C ASP A 4 22.07 21.97 10.20
N LYS A 5 20.77 21.98 10.55
CA LYS A 5 19.78 21.25 9.76
C LYS A 5 19.43 22.06 8.50
N PRO A 6 19.60 21.52 7.27
CA PRO A 6 19.23 22.23 6.04
C PRO A 6 17.72 22.41 5.87
N PHE A 7 16.91 21.72 6.67
CA PHE A 7 15.45 21.79 6.62
C PHE A 7 14.86 22.17 7.98
N ARG A 8 14.15 23.29 8.02
CA ARG A 8 13.29 23.67 9.15
C ARG A 8 11.90 23.11 8.86
N ALA A 9 11.54 21.96 9.45
CA ALA A 9 10.16 21.50 9.40
C ALA A 9 9.30 22.52 10.16
N PRO A 10 8.26 23.14 9.54
CA PRO A 10 7.31 23.92 10.30
C PRO A 10 6.60 23.01 11.32
N PRO A 11 6.08 23.56 12.44
CA PRO A 11 5.45 22.78 13.50
C PRO A 11 4.18 22.02 13.05
N ASN A 12 3.70 22.23 11.81
CA ASN A 12 2.52 21.57 11.27
C ASN A 12 2.82 20.89 9.91
N PRO A 13 2.62 19.55 9.79
CA PRO A 13 2.79 18.81 8.53
C PRO A 13 1.85 19.26 7.40
N ASP A 14 0.73 19.95 7.69
CA ASP A 14 -0.18 20.50 6.66
C ASP A 14 0.44 21.63 5.84
N GLY A 15 1.38 22.40 6.40
CA GLY A 15 2.01 23.53 5.70
C GLY A 15 2.84 23.11 4.48
N LEU A 16 3.42 21.91 4.53
CA LEU A 16 4.24 21.35 3.46
C LEU A 16 3.40 20.93 2.23
N ARG A 17 2.09 20.69 2.39
CA ARG A 17 1.21 20.26 1.29
C ARG A 17 0.83 21.39 0.33
N LYS A 18 0.94 22.65 0.77
CA LYS A 18 0.47 23.82 0.00
C LYS A 18 1.54 24.50 -0.84
N ALA A 19 2.80 24.42 -0.43
CA ALA A 19 3.92 25.06 -1.11
C ALA A 19 4.73 23.98 -1.83
N GLY A 20 4.51 23.79 -3.13
CA GLY A 20 5.39 22.95 -3.95
C GLY A 20 6.83 23.47 -3.89
N GLY A 21 7.80 22.56 -3.77
CA GLY A 21 9.23 22.88 -3.73
C GLY A 21 9.84 23.17 -5.10
N PRO A 22 11.03 23.79 -5.17
CA PRO A 22 11.78 23.93 -6.41
C PRO A 22 12.08 22.55 -7.02
N GLN A 23 11.96 22.40 -8.34
CA GLN A 23 12.17 21.14 -9.07
C GLN A 23 13.34 21.25 -10.06
N GLY A 24 14.08 20.15 -10.26
CA GLY A 24 14.96 19.97 -11.41
C GLY A 24 16.24 20.83 -11.46
N ALA A 25 16.81 21.23 -10.32
CA ALA A 25 18.00 22.07 -10.28
C ALA A 25 19.01 21.64 -9.21
N LEU A 26 20.27 21.96 -9.47
CA LEU A 26 21.33 21.90 -8.48
C LEU A 26 21.37 23.23 -7.69
N VAL A 27 20.67 23.28 -6.57
CA VAL A 27 20.35 24.54 -5.88
C VAL A 27 21.42 24.91 -4.83
N PRO A 28 21.86 26.18 -4.73
CA PRO A 28 22.68 26.66 -3.61
C PRO A 28 21.94 26.52 -2.27
N ARG A 29 22.67 26.28 -1.18
CA ARG A 29 22.16 26.03 0.19
C ARG A 29 21.04 26.96 0.66
N ALA A 30 21.01 28.21 0.19
CA ALA A 30 20.02 29.22 0.58
C ALA A 30 18.66 29.12 -0.15
N ALA A 31 18.54 28.33 -1.23
CA ALA A 31 17.34 28.29 -2.08
C ALA A 31 16.57 26.95 -2.07
N ALA A 32 17.04 25.93 -1.35
CA ALA A 32 16.33 24.66 -1.15
C ALA A 32 15.42 24.71 0.09
N THR A 33 14.47 25.64 0.14
CA THR A 33 13.69 25.91 1.36
C THR A 33 12.51 24.95 1.58
N THR A 34 12.12 24.14 0.60
CA THR A 34 11.01 23.17 0.75
C THR A 34 11.18 21.97 -0.17
N LEU A 35 11.28 20.77 0.41
CA LEU A 35 11.14 19.52 -0.32
C LEU A 35 9.66 19.28 -0.57
N ASP A 36 9.31 18.88 -1.80
CA ASP A 36 7.95 18.41 -2.09
C ASP A 36 7.66 17.14 -1.27
N PRO A 37 6.64 17.14 -0.40
CA PRO A 37 6.33 15.98 0.44
C PRO A 37 5.93 14.74 -0.37
N LEU A 38 5.49 14.89 -1.62
CA LEU A 38 5.20 13.75 -2.50
C LEU A 38 6.48 13.05 -2.98
N GLY A 39 7.65 13.70 -2.88
CA GLY A 39 8.94 13.07 -3.21
C GLY A 39 9.23 11.81 -2.40
N PHE A 40 8.77 11.74 -1.13
CA PHE A 40 8.91 10.54 -0.28
C PHE A 40 8.12 9.34 -0.78
N LEU A 41 7.12 9.56 -1.63
CA LEU A 41 6.32 8.51 -2.24
C LEU A 41 6.89 8.04 -3.59
N VAL A 42 7.76 8.86 -4.20
CA VAL A 42 8.43 8.53 -5.45
C VAL A 42 9.66 7.66 -5.17
N GLY A 43 10.49 8.02 -4.20
CA GLY A 43 11.73 7.28 -3.95
C GLY A 43 12.49 7.73 -2.70
N PRO A 44 13.71 7.19 -2.50
CA PRO A 44 14.49 7.48 -1.31
C PRO A 44 14.89 8.95 -1.24
N VAL A 45 14.71 9.56 -0.06
CA VAL A 45 15.18 10.89 0.29
C VAL A 45 16.30 10.73 1.33
N ALA A 46 17.54 10.96 0.92
CA ALA A 46 18.71 10.77 1.77
C ALA A 46 19.24 12.09 2.31
N VAL A 47 19.69 12.07 3.58
CA VAL A 47 20.41 13.18 4.20
C VAL A 47 21.82 12.72 4.51
N HIS A 48 22.81 13.37 3.90
CA HIS A 48 24.22 13.13 4.17
C HIS A 48 24.76 14.22 5.09
N ILE A 49 25.23 13.83 6.27
CA ILE A 49 25.86 14.73 7.24
C ILE A 49 27.37 14.55 7.10
N ALA A 50 28.08 15.64 6.81
CA ALA A 50 29.54 15.66 6.65
C ALA A 50 30.10 16.96 7.20
N GLU A 51 31.38 16.96 7.60
CA GLU A 51 32.08 18.16 8.09
C GLU A 51 32.07 19.28 7.04
N THR A 52 32.16 18.92 5.76
CA THR A 52 32.00 19.83 4.64
C THR A 52 30.67 19.56 3.94
N ALA A 53 29.83 20.59 3.85
CA ALA A 53 28.54 20.50 3.18
C ALA A 53 28.72 20.17 1.68
N ARG A 54 28.09 19.09 1.24
CA ARG A 54 27.98 18.74 -0.18
C ARG A 54 26.78 19.44 -0.82
N ARG A 55 26.79 19.51 -2.16
CA ARG A 55 25.67 20.08 -2.93
C ARG A 55 24.41 19.24 -2.72
N THR A 56 23.27 19.90 -2.54
CA THR A 56 21.97 19.23 -2.51
C THR A 56 21.56 18.90 -3.94
N GLU A 57 21.25 17.63 -4.18
CA GLU A 57 20.69 17.17 -5.44
C GLU A 57 19.19 16.98 -5.27
N LEU A 58 18.40 17.63 -6.11
CA LEU A 58 16.96 17.46 -6.15
C LEU A 58 16.58 17.00 -7.56
N ARG A 59 16.18 15.73 -7.66
CA ARG A 59 15.69 15.16 -8.92
C ARG A 59 14.30 15.72 -9.22
N SER A 60 14.02 15.92 -10.51
CA SER A 60 12.66 16.31 -10.92
C SER A 60 11.65 15.21 -10.54
N LEU A 61 10.46 15.64 -10.12
CA LEU A 61 9.31 14.76 -9.85
C LEU A 61 8.37 14.67 -11.05
N ASP A 62 8.69 15.37 -12.14
CA ASP A 62 7.93 15.32 -13.39
C ASP A 62 7.81 13.89 -13.90
N GLY A 63 6.61 13.52 -14.34
CA GLY A 63 6.28 12.16 -14.76
C GLY A 63 5.94 11.18 -13.63
N PHE A 64 6.33 11.46 -12.38
CA PHE A 64 5.97 10.64 -11.22
C PHE A 64 4.77 11.19 -10.45
N VAL A 65 4.59 12.51 -10.43
CA VAL A 65 3.52 13.18 -9.66
C VAL A 65 2.50 13.82 -10.62
N ASP A 66 1.32 13.21 -10.74
CA ASP A 66 0.17 13.82 -11.39
C ASP A 66 -0.77 14.44 -10.35
N ARG A 67 -0.65 15.76 -10.19
CA ARG A 67 -1.45 16.53 -9.22
C ARG A 67 -2.91 16.65 -9.61
N ARG A 68 -3.22 16.63 -10.91
CA ARG A 68 -4.60 16.75 -11.40
C ARG A 68 -5.33 15.43 -11.18
N ALA A 69 -4.71 14.32 -11.55
CA ALA A 69 -5.25 12.99 -11.28
C ALA A 69 -5.18 12.60 -9.80
N ARG A 70 -4.37 13.30 -9.00
CA ARG A 70 -4.09 12.97 -7.58
C ARG A 70 -3.44 11.58 -7.46
N VAL A 71 -2.47 11.32 -8.34
CA VAL A 71 -1.72 10.06 -8.42
C VAL A 71 -0.23 10.33 -8.29
N VAL A 72 0.45 9.56 -7.46
CA VAL A 72 1.92 9.53 -7.39
C VAL A 72 2.42 8.12 -7.70
N LYS A 73 3.41 7.99 -8.58
CA LYS A 73 4.07 6.72 -8.88
C LYS A 73 5.46 6.67 -8.24
N SER A 74 5.88 5.49 -7.78
CA SER A 74 7.28 5.29 -7.40
C SER A 74 8.20 5.43 -8.60
N ALA A 75 9.48 5.66 -8.35
CA ALA A 75 10.53 5.70 -9.37
C ALA A 75 10.63 4.38 -10.16
N THR A 76 10.27 3.26 -9.54
CA THR A 76 10.19 1.94 -10.20
C THR A 76 8.88 1.72 -10.96
N SER A 77 7.90 2.61 -10.81
CA SER A 77 6.51 2.45 -11.27
C SER A 77 5.76 1.26 -10.68
N GLU A 78 6.34 0.57 -9.70
CA GLU A 78 5.74 -0.59 -9.05
C GLU A 78 4.72 -0.21 -7.98
N LEU A 79 4.76 1.01 -7.46
CA LEU A 79 3.79 1.55 -6.53
C LEU A 79 3.04 2.72 -7.16
N ALA A 80 1.73 2.75 -6.98
CA ALA A 80 0.87 3.86 -7.38
C ALA A 80 -0.04 4.28 -6.21
N TRP A 81 0.08 5.55 -5.82
CA TRP A 81 -0.68 6.20 -4.75
C TRP A 81 -1.78 7.08 -5.35
N ASP A 82 -2.96 6.51 -5.55
CA ASP A 82 -4.15 7.26 -5.96
C ASP A 82 -4.85 7.80 -4.70
N HIS A 83 -4.39 8.95 -4.22
CA HIS A 83 -4.98 9.60 -3.05
C HIS A 83 -6.27 10.36 -3.39
N GLY A 84 -6.63 10.46 -4.68
CA GLY A 84 -7.95 10.91 -5.11
C GLY A 84 -9.04 9.87 -4.82
N GLN A 85 -8.70 8.59 -4.95
CA GLN A 85 -9.56 7.44 -4.65
C GLN A 85 -9.26 6.80 -3.28
N GLY A 86 -8.15 7.18 -2.67
CA GLY A 86 -7.66 6.60 -1.42
C GLY A 86 -7.26 5.14 -1.56
N LEU A 87 -6.54 4.83 -2.65
CA LEU A 87 -6.08 3.48 -2.98
C LEU A 87 -4.59 3.48 -3.33
N VAL A 88 -3.91 2.49 -2.78
CA VAL A 88 -2.54 2.11 -3.08
C VAL A 88 -2.56 0.86 -3.94
N ARG A 89 -1.74 0.80 -4.98
CA ARG A 89 -1.48 -0.43 -5.73
C ARG A 89 0.02 -0.74 -5.72
N LEU A 90 0.35 -2.01 -5.51
CA LEU A 90 1.68 -2.59 -5.70
C LEU A 90 1.58 -3.57 -6.87
N VAL A 91 2.40 -3.39 -7.89
CA VAL A 91 2.51 -4.29 -9.04
C VAL A 91 3.98 -4.48 -9.38
N THR A 92 4.50 -5.64 -9.03
CA THR A 92 5.86 -6.10 -9.41
C THR A 92 5.74 -7.47 -10.08
N ALA A 93 6.84 -7.98 -10.62
CA ALA A 93 6.86 -9.35 -11.13
C ALA A 93 6.51 -10.40 -10.04
N ARG A 94 6.89 -10.18 -8.77
CA ARG A 94 6.84 -11.19 -7.70
C ARG A 94 5.87 -10.88 -6.56
N ALA A 95 5.25 -9.71 -6.60
CA ALA A 95 4.35 -9.22 -5.57
C ALA A 95 3.31 -8.28 -6.19
N GLU A 96 2.05 -8.54 -5.89
CA GLU A 96 0.92 -7.72 -6.31
C GLU A 96 -0.03 -7.51 -5.14
N GLY A 97 -0.54 -6.30 -4.96
CA GLY A 97 -1.45 -6.01 -3.87
C GLY A 97 -2.08 -4.63 -3.96
N ALA A 98 -3.08 -4.41 -3.12
CA ALA A 98 -3.67 -3.10 -2.95
C ALA A 98 -4.05 -2.85 -1.50
N ALA A 99 -4.04 -1.58 -1.08
CA ALA A 99 -4.45 -1.16 0.25
C ALA A 99 -5.23 0.16 0.19
N GLY A 100 -6.27 0.30 0.99
CA GLY A 100 -7.10 1.51 1.03
C GLY A 100 -8.58 1.19 0.88
N PHE A 101 -9.33 2.07 0.20
CA PHE A 101 -10.78 1.90 0.02
C PHE A 101 -11.13 0.87 -1.07
N LEU A 102 -10.95 -0.42 -0.77
CA LEU A 102 -11.01 -1.48 -1.77
C LEU A 102 -12.38 -1.59 -2.47
N ALA A 103 -13.48 -1.55 -1.72
CA ALA A 103 -14.83 -1.68 -2.28
C ALA A 103 -15.16 -0.59 -3.33
N ARG A 104 -14.60 0.62 -3.21
CA ARG A 104 -14.82 1.72 -4.17
C ARG A 104 -14.20 1.46 -5.54
N GLN A 105 -13.28 0.52 -5.61
CA GLN A 105 -12.46 0.22 -6.78
C GLN A 105 -12.57 -1.25 -7.18
N SER A 106 -13.53 -1.99 -6.61
CA SER A 106 -13.78 -3.40 -6.92
C SER A 106 -14.51 -3.54 -8.26
N PRO A 107 -14.12 -4.48 -9.16
CA PRO A 107 -12.95 -5.35 -9.06
C PRO A 107 -11.62 -4.59 -9.16
N ILE A 108 -10.68 -4.92 -8.28
CA ILE A 108 -9.32 -4.38 -8.36
C ILE A 108 -8.47 -5.34 -9.19
N THR A 109 -8.28 -4.98 -10.45
CA THR A 109 -7.45 -5.69 -11.42
C THR A 109 -6.03 -5.12 -11.39
N LEU A 110 -5.04 -5.97 -11.05
CA LEU A 110 -3.60 -5.62 -11.03
C LEU A 110 -2.87 -6.19 -12.27
N GLY A 111 -1.86 -7.03 -12.10
CA GLY A 111 -1.17 -7.71 -13.20
C GLY A 111 -1.75 -9.11 -13.44
N VAL A 112 -1.57 -10.02 -12.49
CA VAL A 112 -2.22 -11.34 -12.47
C VAL A 112 -3.35 -11.42 -11.46
N ALA A 113 -3.31 -10.65 -10.37
CA ALA A 113 -4.33 -10.71 -9.34
C ALA A 113 -5.56 -9.85 -9.70
N THR A 114 -6.75 -10.38 -9.44
CA THR A 114 -8.00 -9.62 -9.38
C THR A 114 -8.66 -9.88 -8.03
N LEU A 115 -8.99 -8.83 -7.29
CA LEU A 115 -9.79 -8.93 -6.07
C LEU A 115 -11.15 -8.28 -6.28
N GLU A 116 -12.21 -9.07 -6.13
CA GLU A 116 -13.58 -8.59 -5.99
C GLU A 116 -13.97 -8.61 -4.52
N THR A 117 -14.33 -7.47 -3.94
CA THR A 117 -14.65 -7.40 -2.51
C THR A 117 -15.62 -6.27 -2.18
N ARG A 118 -16.42 -6.49 -1.13
CA ARG A 118 -17.25 -5.45 -0.48
C ARG A 118 -16.58 -4.86 0.76
N LEU A 119 -15.32 -5.21 1.02
CA LEU A 119 -14.57 -4.68 2.15
C LEU A 119 -14.26 -3.20 1.89
N ASP A 120 -14.89 -2.32 2.68
CA ASP A 120 -14.75 -0.86 2.49
C ASP A 120 -13.30 -0.42 2.56
N TYR A 121 -12.58 -0.79 3.61
CA TYR A 121 -11.17 -0.50 3.81
C TYR A 121 -10.41 -1.76 4.21
N GLY A 122 -9.28 -2.01 3.54
CA GLY A 122 -8.45 -3.16 3.82
C GLY A 122 -7.21 -3.20 2.95
N ALA A 123 -6.52 -4.33 3.00
CA ALA A 123 -5.38 -4.61 2.15
C ALA A 123 -5.36 -6.09 1.73
N PHE A 124 -4.85 -6.34 0.53
CA PHE A 124 -4.41 -7.68 0.14
C PHE A 124 -3.02 -7.61 -0.48
N LEU A 125 -2.25 -8.68 -0.32
CA LEU A 125 -0.93 -8.83 -0.90
C LEU A 125 -0.72 -10.29 -1.29
N LEU A 126 -0.39 -10.51 -2.56
CA LEU A 126 0.02 -11.80 -3.10
C LEU A 126 1.52 -11.73 -3.39
N VAL A 127 2.29 -12.66 -2.85
CA VAL A 127 3.74 -12.75 -3.07
C VAL A 127 4.15 -14.13 -3.55
N SER A 128 5.12 -14.20 -4.45
CA SER A 128 5.80 -15.45 -4.80
C SER A 128 6.65 -15.94 -3.62
N LEU A 129 6.58 -17.23 -3.32
CA LEU A 129 7.41 -17.92 -2.34
C LEU A 129 8.51 -18.78 -2.99
N ASP A 130 8.52 -18.88 -4.31
CA ASP A 130 9.48 -19.66 -5.12
C ASP A 130 10.47 -18.78 -5.90
N GLY A 131 10.35 -17.45 -5.80
CA GLY A 131 11.21 -16.51 -6.52
C GLY A 131 10.84 -16.33 -8.00
N GLU A 132 9.79 -16.99 -8.47
CA GLU A 132 9.30 -16.85 -9.84
C GLU A 132 8.31 -15.69 -9.97
N PRO A 133 8.20 -15.06 -11.16
CA PRO A 133 7.12 -14.11 -11.42
C PRO A 133 5.74 -14.72 -11.15
N LEU A 134 4.81 -13.94 -10.58
CA LEU A 134 3.46 -14.41 -10.21
C LEU A 134 2.68 -14.99 -11.41
N SER A 135 3.01 -14.61 -12.64
CA SER A 135 2.46 -15.18 -13.87
C SER A 135 2.78 -16.66 -14.09
N ARG A 136 3.81 -17.20 -13.42
CA ARG A 136 4.24 -18.61 -13.52
C ARG A 136 4.64 -19.25 -12.19
N SER A 137 4.57 -18.51 -11.08
CA SER A 137 4.91 -19.01 -9.74
C SER A 137 4.01 -20.19 -9.37
N ARG A 138 4.61 -21.28 -8.91
CA ARG A 138 3.91 -22.48 -8.45
C ARG A 138 3.65 -22.46 -6.95
N ARG A 139 4.17 -21.48 -6.23
CA ARG A 139 3.96 -21.32 -4.79
C ARG A 139 3.91 -19.85 -4.40
N MET A 140 2.78 -19.41 -3.87
CA MET A 140 2.49 -18.03 -3.50
C MET A 140 1.87 -17.96 -2.11
N LEU A 141 2.05 -16.82 -1.43
CA LEU A 141 1.35 -16.47 -0.20
C LEU A 141 0.40 -15.31 -0.49
N LEU A 142 -0.87 -15.51 -0.19
CA LEU A 142 -1.87 -14.45 -0.15
C LEU A 142 -2.08 -14.03 1.31
N GLN A 143 -2.05 -12.73 1.54
CA GLN A 143 -2.37 -12.10 2.81
C GLN A 143 -3.54 -11.14 2.59
N VAL A 144 -4.56 -11.19 3.45
CA VAL A 144 -5.72 -10.30 3.40
C VAL A 144 -6.04 -9.77 4.79
N MET A 145 -6.22 -8.46 4.90
CA MET A 145 -6.49 -7.76 6.16
C MET A 145 -7.59 -6.72 5.98
N SER A 146 -8.39 -6.52 7.02
CA SER A 146 -9.33 -5.40 7.13
C SER A 146 -8.82 -4.36 8.12
N GLU A 147 -9.58 -3.28 8.31
CA GLU A 147 -9.25 -2.30 9.35
C GLU A 147 -9.20 -2.95 10.75
N ALA A 148 -8.15 -2.62 11.50
CA ALA A 148 -7.97 -2.99 12.89
C ALA A 148 -8.34 -1.80 13.77
N GLN A 149 -9.33 -1.98 14.65
CA GLN A 149 -9.80 -0.93 15.56
C GLN A 149 -10.01 -1.49 16.96
N ASN A 150 -9.77 -0.66 17.98
CA ASN A 150 -10.14 -1.03 19.35
C ASN A 150 -11.64 -1.31 19.45
N THR A 151 -12.00 -2.29 20.27
CA THR A 151 -13.40 -2.57 20.57
C THR A 151 -14.04 -1.33 21.21
N GLY A 152 -15.18 -0.89 20.66
CA GLY A 152 -15.87 0.33 21.11
C GLY A 152 -15.37 1.64 20.49
N PHE A 153 -14.37 1.61 19.59
CA PHE A 153 -13.94 2.82 18.87
C PHE A 153 -15.13 3.47 18.15
N ALA A 154 -15.34 4.76 18.39
CA ALA A 154 -16.48 5.49 17.86
C ALA A 154 -16.09 6.87 17.38
N THR A 155 -16.65 7.24 16.23
CA THR A 155 -16.49 8.58 15.66
C THR A 155 -17.84 9.18 15.34
N VAL A 156 -17.89 10.50 15.33
CA VAL A 156 -19.04 11.27 14.85
C VAL A 156 -18.59 12.20 13.73
N SER A 157 -19.50 12.46 12.78
CA SER A 157 -19.22 13.41 11.70
C SER A 157 -18.99 14.81 12.28
N ALA A 158 -17.95 15.47 11.81
CA ALA A 158 -17.61 16.86 12.13
C ALA A 158 -17.24 17.57 10.83
N GLY A 159 -18.23 17.66 9.91
CA GLY A 159 -18.03 18.20 8.57
C GLY A 159 -17.24 17.24 7.68
N ARG A 160 -16.09 17.69 7.17
CA ARG A 160 -15.21 16.86 6.31
C ARG A 160 -14.32 15.88 7.08
N VAL A 161 -14.29 16.00 8.40
CA VAL A 161 -13.48 15.14 9.27
C VAL A 161 -14.38 14.38 10.22
N LYS A 162 -13.83 13.32 10.81
CA LYS A 162 -14.46 12.58 11.90
C LYS A 162 -13.85 13.05 13.21
N ARG A 163 -14.69 13.38 14.19
CA ARG A 163 -14.25 13.60 15.57
C ARG A 163 -14.34 12.28 16.32
N ILE A 164 -13.26 11.92 17.01
CA ILE A 164 -13.24 10.75 17.90
C ILE A 164 -14.17 11.05 19.07
N LYS A 165 -15.17 10.18 19.26
CA LYS A 165 -16.08 10.20 20.41
C LYS A 165 -15.56 9.27 21.50
N ASP A 166 -15.03 8.12 21.10
CA ASP A 166 -14.45 7.11 21.98
C ASP A 166 -13.26 6.46 21.27
N VAL A 167 -12.17 6.29 22.00
CA VAL A 167 -10.94 5.62 21.51
C VAL A 167 -11.03 4.10 21.60
N GLY A 168 -12.03 3.58 22.34
CA GLY A 168 -12.22 2.16 22.61
C GLY A 168 -11.16 1.57 23.54
N GLY A 169 -11.21 0.26 23.71
CA GLY A 169 -10.25 -0.52 24.51
C GLY A 169 -9.95 -1.89 23.89
N PRO A 170 -9.10 -2.70 24.55
CA PRO A 170 -8.84 -4.06 24.11
C PRO A 170 -10.13 -4.92 24.14
N PRO A 171 -10.22 -5.96 23.29
CA PRO A 171 -9.24 -6.34 22.27
C PRO A 171 -9.33 -5.48 21.00
N ILE A 172 -8.30 -5.53 20.16
CA ILE A 172 -8.37 -5.01 18.79
C ILE A 172 -9.27 -5.95 17.98
N ALA A 173 -10.31 -5.39 17.36
CA ALA A 173 -11.22 -6.07 16.46
C ALA A 173 -10.85 -5.79 15.01
N VAL A 174 -11.05 -6.79 14.16
CA VAL A 174 -10.97 -6.70 12.70
C VAL A 174 -12.33 -7.01 12.10
N ARG A 175 -12.64 -6.43 10.94
CA ARG A 175 -13.85 -6.81 10.20
C ARG A 175 -13.67 -8.18 9.57
N LYS A 176 -14.79 -8.92 9.49
CA LYS A 176 -14.87 -10.14 8.69
C LYS A 176 -14.45 -9.86 7.25
N LEU A 177 -13.57 -10.70 6.75
CA LEU A 177 -13.10 -10.65 5.37
C LEU A 177 -14.17 -11.20 4.43
N GLY A 178 -14.04 -10.89 3.15
CA GLY A 178 -14.94 -11.41 2.13
C GLY A 178 -14.56 -10.89 0.76
N GLY A 179 -14.89 -11.68 -0.26
CA GLY A 179 -14.54 -11.40 -1.63
C GLY A 179 -14.08 -12.65 -2.37
N VAL A 180 -13.69 -12.47 -3.62
CA VAL A 180 -13.13 -13.51 -4.47
C VAL A 180 -11.82 -12.99 -5.04
N LEU A 181 -10.73 -13.72 -4.78
CA LEU A 181 -9.46 -13.50 -5.46
C LEU A 181 -9.35 -14.43 -6.67
N SER A 182 -9.11 -13.91 -7.85
CA SER A 182 -8.80 -14.70 -9.04
C SER A 182 -7.42 -14.38 -9.59
N LEU A 183 -6.82 -15.36 -10.26
CA LEU A 183 -5.54 -15.21 -10.95
C LEU A 183 -5.77 -15.25 -12.46
N ARG A 184 -5.27 -14.24 -13.18
CA ARG A 184 -5.37 -14.10 -14.63
C ARG A 184 -4.19 -14.77 -15.32
N ARG A 185 -4.17 -16.11 -15.24
CA ARG A 185 -3.17 -16.97 -15.89
C ARG A 185 -3.79 -18.30 -16.29
N PRO A 186 -3.31 -18.96 -17.37
CA PRO A 186 -3.99 -20.13 -17.94
C PRO A 186 -4.06 -21.36 -17.03
N ASP A 187 -3.12 -21.51 -16.11
CA ASP A 187 -3.02 -22.63 -15.18
C ASP A 187 -3.64 -22.34 -13.80
N ALA A 188 -4.34 -21.20 -13.65
CA ALA A 188 -4.94 -20.81 -12.38
C ALA A 188 -5.87 -21.89 -11.81
N ASP A 189 -6.65 -22.54 -12.66
CA ASP A 189 -7.61 -23.58 -12.30
C ASP A 189 -6.94 -24.83 -11.71
N GLY A 190 -5.66 -25.07 -12.01
CA GLY A 190 -4.87 -26.17 -11.46
C GLY A 190 -4.22 -25.87 -10.10
N LEU A 191 -4.39 -24.66 -9.56
CA LEU A 191 -3.82 -24.26 -8.27
C LEU A 191 -4.80 -24.53 -7.13
N ARG A 192 -4.25 -24.86 -5.97
CA ARG A 192 -4.98 -24.98 -4.70
C ARG A 192 -4.55 -23.91 -3.72
N ALA A 193 -5.54 -23.27 -3.11
CA ALA A 193 -5.36 -22.42 -1.96
C ALA A 193 -5.63 -23.21 -0.68
N THR A 194 -4.66 -23.23 0.23
CA THR A 194 -4.79 -23.78 1.58
C THR A 194 -4.83 -22.63 2.56
N ALA A 195 -5.93 -22.54 3.31
CA ALA A 195 -6.05 -21.56 4.38
C ALA A 195 -5.03 -21.86 5.49
N LEU A 196 -4.49 -20.81 6.11
CA LEU A 196 -3.58 -20.94 7.26
C LEU A 196 -4.19 -20.28 8.50
N ASP A 197 -3.72 -20.72 9.67
CA ASP A 197 -3.93 -20.02 10.93
C ASP A 197 -3.05 -18.76 11.04
N GLU A 198 -3.18 -18.01 12.13
CA GLU A 198 -2.41 -16.80 12.40
C GLU A 198 -0.89 -17.03 12.53
N ASN A 199 -0.47 -18.27 12.76
CA ASN A 199 0.93 -18.68 12.86
C ASN A 199 1.48 -19.21 11.51
N GLY A 200 0.65 -19.28 10.48
CA GLY A 200 1.01 -19.76 9.15
C GLY A 200 0.93 -21.27 8.97
N TYR A 201 0.32 -22.02 9.90
CA TYR A 201 0.10 -23.45 9.74
C TYR A 201 -1.15 -23.74 8.91
N PRO A 202 -1.11 -24.73 8.00
CA PRO A 202 -2.28 -25.15 7.25
C PRO A 202 -3.44 -25.56 8.15
N VAL A 203 -4.61 -24.99 7.88
CA VAL A 203 -5.87 -25.52 8.40
C VAL A 203 -6.47 -26.49 7.38
N ARG A 204 -7.42 -27.33 7.80
CA ARG A 204 -8.03 -28.39 6.96
C ARG A 204 -8.76 -27.90 5.71
N THR A 205 -8.91 -26.59 5.52
CA THR A 205 -9.67 -25.99 4.42
C THR A 205 -8.76 -25.72 3.22
N SER A 206 -9.05 -26.37 2.09
CA SER A 206 -8.42 -26.07 0.80
C SER A 206 -9.47 -25.86 -0.30
N HIS A 207 -9.13 -25.02 -1.28
CA HIS A 207 -10.01 -24.65 -2.39
C HIS A 207 -9.22 -24.61 -3.70
N THR A 208 -9.77 -25.23 -4.76
CA THR A 208 -9.26 -25.06 -6.12
C THR A 208 -9.64 -23.66 -6.65
N LEU A 209 -8.78 -23.07 -7.47
CA LEU A 209 -8.95 -21.71 -8.00
C LEU A 209 -9.84 -21.59 -9.26
N GLU A 210 -10.48 -22.66 -9.73
CA GLU A 210 -11.33 -22.70 -10.96
C GLU A 210 -12.34 -21.55 -11.12
N ARG A 211 -12.87 -21.02 -10.02
CA ARG A 211 -13.81 -19.89 -10.00
C ARG A 211 -13.32 -18.72 -9.15
N GLY A 212 -12.01 -18.65 -8.93
CA GLY A 212 -11.38 -17.83 -7.91
C GLY A 212 -11.51 -18.42 -6.50
N LEU A 213 -10.66 -17.93 -5.62
CA LEU A 213 -10.62 -18.24 -4.21
C LEU A 213 -11.63 -17.36 -3.45
N PRO A 214 -12.73 -17.92 -2.90
CA PRO A 214 -13.57 -17.20 -1.98
C PRO A 214 -12.79 -16.97 -0.66
N LEU A 215 -12.72 -15.71 -0.24
CA LEU A 215 -12.08 -15.34 1.02
C LEU A 215 -12.98 -15.75 2.20
N LEU A 216 -12.38 -16.47 3.15
CA LEU A 216 -13.05 -16.91 4.36
C LEU A 216 -13.11 -15.75 5.36
N PRO A 217 -14.20 -15.62 6.14
CA PRO A 217 -14.42 -14.45 7.00
C PRO A 217 -13.33 -14.14 8.02
N THR A 218 -12.53 -15.13 8.42
CA THR A 218 -11.54 -15.04 9.50
C THR A 218 -10.15 -15.52 9.10
N THR A 219 -9.90 -15.78 7.82
CA THR A 219 -8.62 -16.33 7.35
C THR A 219 -7.77 -15.22 6.74
N LEU A 220 -6.64 -14.93 7.39
CA LEU A 220 -5.74 -13.85 6.98
C LEU A 220 -4.76 -14.30 5.90
N TYR A 221 -4.44 -15.59 5.87
CA TYR A 221 -3.34 -16.13 5.07
C TYR A 221 -3.78 -17.37 4.28
N TYR A 222 -3.30 -17.46 3.05
CA TYR A 222 -3.45 -18.64 2.21
C TYR A 222 -2.13 -18.93 1.52
N VAL A 223 -1.71 -20.20 1.52
CA VAL A 223 -0.71 -20.67 0.56
C VAL A 223 -1.45 -21.10 -0.70
N ILE A 224 -1.09 -20.54 -1.85
CA ILE A 224 -1.58 -20.97 -3.16
C ILE A 224 -0.45 -21.75 -3.83
N ALA A 225 -0.68 -23.02 -4.15
CA ALA A 225 0.32 -23.88 -4.73
C ALA A 225 -0.25 -24.74 -5.86
N ALA A 226 0.59 -25.11 -6.82
CA ALA A 226 0.31 -26.23 -7.69
C ALA A 226 0.46 -27.53 -6.90
N ASP A 227 -0.37 -28.53 -7.24
CA ASP A 227 -0.14 -29.92 -6.79
C ASP A 227 1.24 -30.44 -7.22
#